data_AF-A0A553P712-F1
#
_entry.id   AF-A0A553P712-F1
#
_cell.length_a   1.000
_cell.length_b   1.000
_cell.length_c   1.000
_cell.angle_alpha   90.00
_cell.angle_beta   90.00
_cell.angle_gamma   90.00
#
_symmetry.space_group_name_H-M   'P 1'
#
loop_
_entity.id
_entity.type
_entity.pdbx_description
1 polymer ?
#
loop_
_entity_poly.entity_id
_entity_poly.type
_entity_poly.pdbx_seq_one_letter_code
_entity_poly.pdbx_strand_id
1 'polypeptide(L)'
;MTSVAQASPSRNKPVTPTPVPGVAGPANPHHRGVSPSLKKQQQQQQQQQQQPHGPSSQVGGLLMSGHVSRDKDITSIVPSALNCSYAPCFCEENVWMVADHARRNSSPSEMQKCFVIFVSNKKQVVPLWRQKAGKDEEKLVIWDYHVLFIYKPDQRCLVFDLDSDLPFPTYFHKYVTETFRTDAILNPEYHRFFRVIPASLFLQTFASDRRHMKKPDGTWMKPPPPYPCIQTPESAHNLDDFISMDTSVGVGEILSLKEFVQRFYNK
;
A
#
# COMPACT_ATOMS: atom_id res chain seq x y z
N MET A 1 -8.81 -12.29 3.65
CA MET A 1 -8.94 -11.61 2.34
C MET A 1 -7.53 -11.46 1.78
N THR A 2 -7.36 -11.37 0.46
CA THR A 2 -6.02 -11.14 -0.13
C THR A 2 -5.75 -9.65 -0.17
N SER A 3 -4.49 -9.27 0.08
CA SER A 3 -3.97 -7.90 -0.03
C SER A 3 -4.48 -7.11 -1.26
N VAL A 4 -4.78 -7.79 -2.38
CA VAL A 4 -5.50 -7.23 -3.54
C VAL A 4 -7.01 -7.47 -3.38
N ALA A 5 -7.80 -6.39 -3.38
CA ALA A 5 -9.24 -6.42 -3.16
C ALA A 5 -9.95 -7.29 -4.22
N GLN A 6 -10.71 -8.30 -3.76
CA GLN A 6 -11.53 -9.16 -4.63
C GLN A 6 -12.96 -8.64 -4.72
N ALA A 7 -13.51 -8.60 -5.93
CA ALA A 7 -14.91 -8.22 -6.14
C ALA A 7 -15.86 -9.30 -5.59
N SER A 8 -16.57 -8.97 -4.50
CA SER A 8 -17.55 -9.88 -3.88
C SER A 8 -18.83 -10.01 -4.73
N PRO A 9 -19.34 -11.25 -4.96
CA PRO A 9 -20.61 -11.44 -5.67
C PRO A 9 -21.81 -11.11 -4.78
N SER A 10 -22.81 -10.43 -5.35
CA SER A 10 -24.07 -10.12 -4.68
C SER A 10 -24.91 -11.37 -4.40
N ARG A 11 -25.23 -11.64 -3.13
CA ARG A 11 -26.19 -12.70 -2.75
C ARG A 11 -27.62 -12.28 -3.08
N ASN A 12 -28.19 -12.83 -4.14
CA ASN A 12 -29.64 -12.85 -4.31
C ASN A 12 -30.25 -13.90 -3.37
N LYS A 13 -31.33 -13.55 -2.67
CA LYS A 13 -32.16 -14.52 -1.93
C LYS A 13 -32.97 -15.36 -2.93
N PRO A 14 -33.24 -16.64 -2.65
CA PRO A 14 -34.08 -17.46 -3.50
C PRO A 14 -35.56 -17.07 -3.35
N VAL A 15 -36.26 -16.99 -4.48
CA VAL A 15 -37.73 -16.94 -4.56
C VAL A 15 -38.17 -18.15 -5.38
N THR A 16 -39.16 -18.89 -4.89
CA THR A 16 -39.69 -20.10 -5.55
C THR A 16 -40.61 -19.77 -6.74
N PRO A 17 -40.68 -20.65 -7.77
CA PRO A 17 -41.33 -20.32 -9.03
C PRO A 17 -42.78 -20.82 -9.15
N THR A 18 -43.57 -20.16 -10.01
CA THR A 18 -44.78 -20.71 -10.65
C THR A 18 -44.64 -20.62 -12.19
N PRO A 19 -45.16 -21.60 -12.97
CA PRO A 19 -44.77 -21.76 -14.38
C PRO A 19 -45.81 -21.26 -15.40
N VAL A 20 -45.34 -20.73 -16.54
CA VAL A 20 -46.11 -20.63 -17.81
C VAL A 20 -45.12 -20.82 -19.00
N PRO A 21 -45.45 -21.58 -20.06
CA PRO A 21 -44.52 -21.88 -21.16
C PRO A 21 -44.72 -21.00 -22.42
N GLY A 22 -43.65 -20.83 -23.21
CA GLY A 22 -43.68 -20.21 -24.56
C GLY A 22 -42.28 -19.87 -25.07
N VAL A 23 -41.96 -20.18 -26.34
CA VAL A 23 -40.57 -20.21 -26.87
C VAL A 23 -40.35 -19.23 -28.03
N ALA A 24 -39.28 -18.41 -27.96
CA ALA A 24 -38.38 -18.03 -29.06
C ALA A 24 -37.22 -17.12 -28.57
N GLY A 25 -36.00 -17.29 -29.09
CA GLY A 25 -34.83 -16.43 -28.80
C GLY A 25 -34.68 -15.24 -29.77
N PRO A 26 -33.49 -14.58 -29.91
CA PRO A 26 -32.17 -14.98 -29.41
C PRO A 26 -31.33 -13.83 -28.78
N ALA A 27 -30.00 -14.04 -28.74
CA ALA A 27 -28.88 -13.08 -28.60
C ALA A 27 -28.17 -12.98 -27.23
N ASN A 28 -26.89 -13.37 -27.25
CA ASN A 28 -25.90 -13.31 -26.17
C ASN A 28 -25.12 -11.98 -26.24
N PRO A 29 -24.88 -11.28 -25.13
CA PRO A 29 -23.79 -10.31 -25.05
C PRO A 29 -22.77 -10.65 -23.96
N HIS A 30 -21.61 -11.13 -24.42
CA HIS A 30 -20.25 -10.76 -23.99
C HIS A 30 -19.93 -10.52 -22.49
N HIS A 31 -18.89 -11.23 -22.03
CA HIS A 31 -18.04 -10.86 -20.90
C HIS A 31 -17.87 -9.33 -20.75
N ARG A 32 -18.35 -8.77 -19.64
CA ARG A 32 -18.01 -7.40 -19.23
C ARG A 32 -16.94 -7.42 -18.15
N GLY A 33 -15.78 -6.86 -18.51
CA GLY A 33 -14.72 -6.54 -17.55
C GLY A 33 -15.04 -5.31 -16.69
N VAL A 34 -14.03 -4.91 -15.94
CA VAL A 34 -13.97 -3.80 -14.96
C VAL A 34 -14.81 -2.57 -15.36
N SER A 35 -15.57 -2.02 -14.39
CA SER A 35 -16.49 -0.89 -14.53
C SER A 35 -16.00 0.24 -15.45
N PRO A 36 -16.70 0.56 -16.55
CA PRO A 36 -16.29 1.59 -17.52
C PRO A 36 -16.20 3.04 -17.00
N SER A 37 -16.59 3.31 -15.76
CA SER A 37 -16.72 4.67 -15.21
C SER A 37 -15.39 5.42 -15.13
N LEU A 38 -14.39 4.85 -14.44
CA LEU A 38 -13.08 5.47 -14.23
C LEU A 38 -12.32 5.70 -15.54
N LYS A 39 -12.37 4.74 -16.48
CA LYS A 39 -11.72 4.88 -17.80
C LYS A 39 -12.38 5.93 -18.69
N LYS A 40 -13.71 6.10 -18.60
CA LYS A 40 -14.42 7.14 -19.37
C LYS A 40 -14.17 8.56 -18.84
N GLN A 41 -13.98 8.74 -17.54
CA GLN A 41 -13.70 10.07 -16.97
C GLN A 41 -12.33 10.63 -17.40
N GLN A 42 -11.30 9.80 -17.54
CA GLN A 42 -9.98 10.25 -18.03
C GLN A 42 -9.99 10.71 -19.49
N GLN A 43 -10.74 10.02 -20.36
CA GLN A 43 -10.69 10.25 -21.81
C GLN A 43 -11.25 11.62 -22.24
N GLN A 44 -12.03 12.28 -21.37
CA GLN A 44 -12.65 13.58 -21.65
C GLN A 44 -11.77 14.79 -21.27
N GLN A 45 -10.67 14.60 -20.54
CA GLN A 45 -9.75 15.69 -20.14
C GLN A 45 -8.48 15.79 -20.99
N GLN A 46 -8.08 14.73 -21.71
CA GLN A 46 -6.84 14.72 -22.50
C GLN A 46 -6.84 15.62 -23.76
N GLN A 47 -7.97 16.22 -24.13
CA GLN A 47 -8.09 17.09 -25.32
C GLN A 47 -7.78 18.58 -25.08
N GLN A 48 -7.47 19.02 -23.84
CA GLN A 48 -7.28 20.46 -23.54
C GLN A 48 -5.84 20.90 -23.24
N GLN A 49 -4.83 20.02 -23.32
CA GLN A 49 -3.43 20.40 -23.08
C GLN A 49 -2.46 19.80 -24.10
N GLN A 50 -2.39 20.40 -25.30
CA GLN A 50 -1.29 20.22 -26.24
C GLN A 50 -0.95 21.53 -26.97
N GLN A 51 0.15 22.18 -26.59
CA GLN A 51 1.03 22.95 -27.49
C GLN A 51 2.50 22.86 -27.00
N PRO A 52 3.53 22.80 -27.88
CA PRO A 52 4.90 22.47 -27.49
C PRO A 52 5.98 23.55 -27.73
N HIS A 53 6.96 23.66 -26.81
CA HIS A 53 8.35 24.17 -26.94
C HIS A 53 9.15 23.65 -25.70
N GLY A 54 10.48 23.59 -25.58
CA GLY A 54 11.63 23.85 -26.47
C GLY A 54 12.93 23.28 -25.82
N PRO A 55 14.10 23.17 -26.49
CA PRO A 55 15.13 22.22 -26.05
C PRO A 55 16.31 22.74 -25.18
N SER A 56 16.72 21.88 -24.24
CA SER A 56 18.08 21.49 -23.81
C SER A 56 19.19 22.53 -23.51
N SER A 57 19.81 22.40 -22.33
CA SER A 57 21.21 22.76 -22.10
C SER A 57 21.87 21.86 -21.02
N GLN A 58 23.16 21.55 -21.21
CA GLN A 58 23.97 20.70 -20.32
C GLN A 58 24.53 21.47 -19.12
N VAL A 59 24.81 20.79 -18.00
CA VAL A 59 25.73 21.29 -16.94
C VAL A 59 26.64 20.15 -16.47
N GLY A 60 27.93 20.46 -16.30
CA GLY A 60 28.99 19.49 -15.98
C GLY A 60 28.99 18.98 -14.53
N GLY A 61 29.75 17.91 -14.30
CA GLY A 61 29.87 17.28 -12.99
C GLY A 61 30.77 18.02 -12.00
N LEU A 62 30.48 17.86 -10.71
CA LEU A 62 31.38 18.21 -9.61
C LEU A 62 31.45 17.04 -8.60
N LEU A 63 32.61 16.89 -7.97
CA LEU A 63 33.07 15.64 -7.36
C LEU A 63 32.29 15.21 -6.10
N MET A 64 31.98 13.91 -6.01
CA MET A 64 31.24 13.31 -4.91
C MET A 64 32.16 12.75 -3.81
N SER A 65 32.39 13.53 -2.75
CA SER A 65 33.12 13.08 -1.55
C SER A 65 32.22 12.74 -0.34
N GLY A 66 30.89 12.77 -0.50
CA GLY A 66 29.94 12.67 0.63
C GLY A 66 29.01 11.46 0.68
N HIS A 67 28.97 10.57 -0.33
CA HIS A 67 27.94 9.52 -0.39
C HIS A 67 28.16 8.37 0.61
N VAL A 68 29.39 7.85 0.70
CA VAL A 68 29.70 6.58 1.40
C VAL A 68 29.26 6.53 2.87
N SER A 69 29.36 7.64 3.62
CA SER A 69 28.91 7.64 5.02
C SER A 69 27.38 7.71 5.14
N ARG A 70 26.71 8.45 4.26
CA ARG A 70 25.25 8.67 4.30
C ARG A 70 24.47 7.44 3.85
N ASP A 71 25.02 6.65 2.93
CA ASP A 71 24.42 5.38 2.50
C ASP A 71 24.53 4.29 3.59
N LYS A 72 25.60 4.34 4.42
CA LYS A 72 25.71 3.48 5.62
C LYS A 72 24.64 3.82 6.65
N ASP A 73 24.36 5.10 6.89
CA ASP A 73 23.36 5.56 7.87
C ASP A 73 21.90 5.21 7.48
N ILE A 74 21.63 4.95 6.20
CA ILE A 74 20.32 4.49 5.72
C ILE A 74 20.27 2.97 5.71
N THR A 75 21.35 2.29 5.30
CA THR A 75 21.39 0.82 5.23
C THR A 75 21.42 0.12 6.60
N SER A 76 21.76 0.83 7.68
CA SER A 76 21.57 0.38 9.07
C SER A 76 20.12 0.43 9.56
N ILE A 77 19.28 1.25 8.92
CA ILE A 77 17.84 1.36 9.23
C ILE A 77 17.07 0.31 8.42
N VAL A 78 17.27 0.31 7.10
CA VAL A 78 16.64 -0.65 6.18
C VAL A 78 17.70 -1.18 5.21
N PRO A 79 17.89 -2.50 5.09
CA PRO A 79 18.83 -3.06 4.13
C PRO A 79 18.36 -2.81 2.70
N SER A 80 19.21 -3.05 1.70
CA SER A 80 18.79 -2.97 0.30
C SER A 80 17.60 -3.90 0.00
N ALA A 81 16.78 -3.56 -1.00
CA ALA A 81 15.56 -4.32 -1.33
C ALA A 81 15.81 -5.84 -1.56
N LEU A 82 16.97 -6.21 -2.10
CA LEU A 82 17.38 -7.59 -2.33
C LEU A 82 17.70 -8.37 -1.03
N ASN A 83 18.00 -7.64 0.05
CA ASN A 83 18.37 -8.18 1.36
C ASN A 83 17.23 -8.04 2.39
N CYS A 84 16.08 -7.50 1.99
CA CYS A 84 14.87 -7.51 2.80
C CYS A 84 14.21 -8.89 2.78
N SER A 85 13.64 -9.32 3.91
CA SER A 85 12.69 -10.45 3.90
C SER A 85 11.42 -10.01 3.17
N TYR A 86 10.92 -10.85 2.26
CA TYR A 86 9.77 -10.50 1.43
C TYR A 86 8.94 -11.73 1.05
N ALA A 87 7.65 -11.67 1.34
CA ALA A 87 6.61 -12.55 0.85
C ALA A 87 5.49 -11.72 0.19
N PRO A 88 5.13 -11.97 -1.09
CA PRO A 88 4.03 -11.26 -1.74
C PRO A 88 2.71 -11.44 -1.00
N CYS A 89 1.95 -10.35 -0.86
CA CYS A 89 0.67 -10.30 -0.13
C CYS A 89 0.77 -10.48 1.41
N PHE A 90 1.97 -10.33 2.00
CA PHE A 90 2.20 -10.26 3.46
C PHE A 90 2.97 -8.96 3.81
N CYS A 91 2.52 -7.82 3.25
CA CYS A 91 3.17 -6.52 3.40
C CYS A 91 3.37 -6.08 4.87
N GLU A 92 2.43 -6.44 5.74
CA GLU A 92 2.46 -6.26 7.19
C GLU A 92 3.65 -6.98 7.85
N GLU A 93 3.96 -8.21 7.44
CA GLU A 93 5.10 -8.97 7.96
C GLU A 93 6.42 -8.55 7.31
N ASN A 94 6.39 -8.20 6.02
CA ASN A 94 7.55 -7.63 5.31
C ASN A 94 8.02 -6.33 6.00
N VAL A 95 7.09 -5.45 6.35
CA VAL A 95 7.37 -4.21 7.08
C VAL A 95 7.72 -4.47 8.55
N TRP A 96 7.16 -5.50 9.19
CA TRP A 96 7.62 -5.94 10.52
C TRP A 96 9.10 -6.35 10.50
N MET A 97 9.53 -7.11 9.49
CA MET A 97 10.94 -7.50 9.33
C MET A 97 11.88 -6.32 9.07
N VAL A 98 11.41 -5.28 8.35
CA VAL A 98 12.14 -4.02 8.19
C VAL A 98 12.24 -3.27 9.53
N ALA A 99 11.15 -3.12 10.27
CA ALA A 99 11.13 -2.46 11.56
C ALA A 99 12.03 -3.18 12.59
N ASP A 100 12.02 -4.51 12.61
CA ASP A 100 12.86 -5.32 13.49
C ASP A 100 14.35 -5.22 13.10
N HIS A 101 14.66 -5.12 11.80
CA HIS A 101 16.02 -4.81 11.35
C HIS A 101 16.48 -3.45 11.89
N ALA A 102 15.68 -2.40 11.74
CA ALA A 102 15.99 -1.07 12.27
C ALA A 102 16.24 -1.12 13.79
N ARG A 103 15.35 -1.77 14.55
CA ARG A 103 15.46 -1.96 16.00
C ARG A 103 16.77 -2.63 16.42
N ARG A 104 17.29 -3.58 15.63
CA ARG A 104 18.52 -4.33 15.96
C ARG A 104 19.81 -3.63 15.53
N ASN A 105 19.78 -2.78 14.51
CA ASN A 105 20.97 -2.23 13.87
C ASN A 105 21.12 -0.71 14.02
N SER A 106 20.15 -0.03 14.64
CA SER A 106 20.13 1.42 14.84
C SER A 106 19.91 1.80 16.30
N SER A 107 20.26 3.05 16.66
CA SER A 107 20.09 3.54 18.02
C SER A 107 18.60 3.75 18.39
N PRO A 108 18.25 3.81 19.69
CA PRO A 108 16.91 4.19 20.12
C PRO A 108 16.44 5.55 19.59
N SER A 109 17.36 6.51 19.37
CA SER A 109 17.02 7.81 18.77
C SER A 109 16.60 7.68 17.32
N GLU A 110 17.26 6.82 16.53
CA GLU A 110 16.89 6.58 15.14
C GLU A 110 15.60 5.77 15.03
N MET A 111 15.35 4.85 15.97
CA MET A 111 14.10 4.09 16.02
C MET A 111 12.86 5.00 16.28
N GLN A 112 13.03 6.13 16.99
CA GLN A 112 11.95 7.12 17.18
C GLN A 112 11.57 7.87 15.90
N LYS A 113 12.43 7.86 14.87
CA LYS A 113 12.20 8.46 13.54
C LYS A 113 11.56 7.45 12.55
N CYS A 114 11.28 6.23 13.01
CA CYS A 114 10.75 5.14 12.19
C CYS A 114 9.25 4.93 12.43
N PHE A 115 8.48 4.76 11.36
CA PHE A 115 7.03 4.61 11.38
C PHE A 115 6.57 3.49 10.45
N VAL A 116 5.51 2.79 10.85
CA VAL A 116 4.78 1.82 10.04
C VAL A 116 3.44 2.44 9.68
N ILE A 117 3.09 2.42 8.39
CA ILE A 117 1.89 3.05 7.87
C ILE A 117 1.02 1.97 7.24
N PHE A 118 -0.18 1.76 7.81
CA PHE A 118 -1.23 0.99 7.15
C PHE A 118 -2.07 1.93 6.29
N VAL A 119 -2.28 1.55 5.03
CA VAL A 119 -3.07 2.29 4.05
C VAL A 119 -4.32 1.48 3.72
N SER A 120 -5.49 1.97 4.09
CA SER A 120 -6.78 1.34 3.79
C SER A 120 -7.91 2.38 3.81
N ASN A 121 -9.16 1.94 3.76
CA ASN A 121 -10.36 2.75 3.96
C ASN A 121 -11.53 1.87 4.42
N LYS A 122 -12.68 2.49 4.72
CA LYS A 122 -13.88 1.78 5.22
C LYS A 122 -14.39 0.68 4.30
N LYS A 123 -14.09 0.73 3.00
CA LYS A 123 -14.48 -0.32 2.04
C LYS A 123 -13.41 -1.40 1.83
N GLN A 124 -12.20 -1.19 2.33
CA GLN A 124 -11.01 -1.96 1.96
C GLN A 124 -10.87 -2.03 0.43
N VAL A 125 -10.89 -0.86 -0.21
CA VAL A 125 -10.70 -0.68 -1.65
C VAL A 125 -9.86 0.58 -1.86
N VAL A 126 -8.53 0.45 -1.80
CA VAL A 126 -7.59 1.57 -1.96
C VAL A 126 -6.80 1.46 -3.27
N PRO A 127 -6.95 2.40 -4.23
CA PRO A 127 -6.15 2.43 -5.44
C PRO A 127 -4.74 2.98 -5.16
N LEU A 128 -3.72 2.19 -5.52
CA LEU A 128 -2.31 2.57 -5.46
C LEU A 128 -1.65 2.39 -6.83
N TRP A 129 -1.03 3.45 -7.33
CA TRP A 129 -0.26 3.46 -8.58
C TRP A 129 1.20 3.06 -8.34
N ARG A 130 1.98 2.81 -9.40
CA ARG A 130 3.41 2.41 -9.28
C ARG A 130 3.61 1.22 -8.35
N GLN A 131 2.82 0.17 -8.54
CA GLN A 131 2.91 -1.09 -7.81
C GLN A 131 3.37 -2.20 -8.76
N LYS A 132 4.33 -3.04 -8.34
CA LYS A 132 4.95 -4.11 -9.16
C LYS A 132 3.92 -5.09 -9.75
N ALA A 133 2.83 -5.35 -9.01
CA ALA A 133 1.73 -6.21 -9.46
C ALA A 133 0.80 -5.57 -10.51
N GLY A 134 0.95 -4.26 -10.76
CA GLY A 134 0.22 -3.51 -11.77
C GLY A 134 0.62 -3.91 -13.20
N LYS A 135 -0.40 -4.11 -14.05
CA LYS A 135 -0.23 -4.68 -15.40
C LYS A 135 -0.17 -3.65 -16.53
N ASP A 136 -0.67 -2.44 -16.29
CA ASP A 136 -0.66 -1.33 -17.24
C ASP A 136 0.53 -0.39 -17.00
N GLU A 137 0.68 0.63 -17.87
CA GLU A 137 1.71 1.67 -17.78
C GLU A 137 1.60 2.52 -16.50
N GLU A 138 0.38 2.67 -15.99
CA GLU A 138 0.04 3.34 -14.74
C GLU A 138 0.48 2.52 -13.51
N LYS A 139 0.67 1.20 -13.66
CA LYS A 139 0.98 0.25 -12.59
C LYS A 139 -0.03 0.31 -11.45
N LEU A 140 -1.32 0.43 -11.79
CA LEU A 140 -2.41 0.53 -10.81
C LEU A 140 -2.76 -0.83 -10.21
N VAL A 141 -2.88 -0.88 -8.89
CA VAL A 141 -3.41 -2.01 -8.12
C VAL A 141 -4.45 -1.49 -7.12
N ILE A 142 -5.51 -2.27 -6.90
CA ILE A 142 -6.54 -1.99 -5.91
C ILE A 142 -6.32 -2.93 -4.72
N TRP A 143 -5.85 -2.40 -3.61
CA TRP A 143 -5.56 -3.18 -2.40
C TRP A 143 -6.75 -3.17 -1.44
N ASP A 144 -6.88 -4.20 -0.59
CA ASP A 144 -7.79 -4.18 0.56
C ASP A 144 -7.13 -3.39 1.72
N TYR A 145 -5.84 -3.62 1.93
CA TYR A 145 -4.89 -2.75 2.62
C TYR A 145 -3.50 -2.90 2.02
N HIS A 146 -2.62 -1.92 2.26
CA HIS A 146 -1.18 -2.04 2.02
C HIS A 146 -0.39 -1.49 3.21
N VAL A 147 0.83 -1.96 3.41
CA VAL A 147 1.70 -1.53 4.51
C VAL A 147 3.06 -1.10 3.98
N LEU A 148 3.52 0.07 4.45
CA LEU A 148 4.80 0.65 4.09
C LEU A 148 5.54 1.17 5.32
N PHE A 149 6.87 1.25 5.24
CA PHE A 149 7.73 1.77 6.29
C PHE A 149 8.22 3.17 5.93
N ILE A 150 8.28 4.08 6.91
CA ILE A 150 8.81 5.44 6.77
C ILE A 150 9.95 5.66 7.76
N TYR A 151 11.02 6.27 7.27
CA TYR A 151 12.09 6.83 8.08
C TYR A 151 12.19 8.33 7.84
N LYS A 152 12.07 9.13 8.91
CA LYS A 152 12.13 10.60 8.85
C LYS A 152 13.18 11.15 9.83
N PRO A 153 14.48 11.01 9.53
CA PRO A 153 15.55 11.48 10.44
C PRO A 153 15.60 13.00 10.60
N ASP A 154 15.24 13.75 9.56
CA ASP A 154 15.36 15.20 9.49
C ASP A 154 14.35 15.78 8.47
N GLN A 155 14.78 16.61 7.52
CA GLN A 155 13.98 17.06 6.38
C GLN A 155 13.84 15.97 5.31
N ARG A 156 14.72 14.97 5.31
CA ARG A 156 14.54 13.73 4.56
C ARG A 156 13.39 12.93 5.19
N CYS A 157 12.44 12.56 4.35
CA CYS A 157 11.44 11.56 4.64
C CYS A 157 11.53 10.51 3.52
N LEU A 158 11.81 9.25 3.90
CA LEU A 158 12.04 8.14 3.00
C LEU A 158 10.96 7.09 3.20
N VAL A 159 10.37 6.64 2.10
CA VAL A 159 9.38 5.56 2.04
C VAL A 159 10.06 4.29 1.53
N PHE A 160 9.81 3.20 2.23
CA PHE A 160 10.24 1.85 1.91
C PHE A 160 9.00 0.99 1.69
N ASP A 161 8.71 0.75 0.41
CA ASP A 161 7.62 -0.12 -0.06
C ASP A 161 8.23 -1.19 -0.96
N LEU A 162 8.18 -2.45 -0.51
CA LEU A 162 8.75 -3.59 -1.24
C LEU A 162 7.89 -4.01 -2.45
N ASP A 163 6.65 -3.54 -2.54
CA ASP A 163 5.74 -3.76 -3.66
C ASP A 163 5.72 -2.58 -4.66
N SER A 164 6.50 -1.51 -4.43
CA SER A 164 6.56 -0.34 -5.32
C SER A 164 7.43 -0.57 -6.57
N ASP A 165 6.98 -0.03 -7.71
CA ASP A 165 7.75 0.11 -8.95
C ASP A 165 8.71 1.33 -8.91
N LEU A 166 8.62 2.17 -7.87
CA LEU A 166 9.53 3.28 -7.61
C LEU A 166 10.85 2.80 -6.95
N PRO A 167 11.90 3.64 -6.91
CA PRO A 167 13.15 3.30 -6.22
C PRO A 167 12.96 2.89 -4.75
N PHE A 168 13.88 2.09 -4.22
CA PHE A 168 13.86 1.67 -2.83
C PHE A 168 15.14 2.14 -2.11
N PRO A 169 15.06 3.11 -1.18
CA PRO A 169 13.88 3.93 -0.82
C PRO A 169 13.46 4.94 -1.89
N THR A 170 12.23 5.45 -1.76
CA THR A 170 11.75 6.63 -2.50
C THR A 170 11.56 7.81 -1.55
N TYR A 171 11.94 9.02 -2.00
CA TYR A 171 11.62 10.25 -1.26
C TYR A 171 10.11 10.46 -1.14
N PHE A 172 9.64 10.78 0.07
CA PHE A 172 8.22 10.88 0.40
C PHE A 172 7.39 11.69 -0.60
N HIS A 173 7.87 12.88 -1.01
CA HIS A 173 7.15 13.71 -1.98
C HIS A 173 6.86 12.95 -3.28
N LYS A 174 7.86 12.24 -3.83
CA LYS A 174 7.75 11.47 -5.08
C LYS A 174 6.77 10.31 -4.91
N TYR A 175 6.90 9.57 -3.80
CA TYR A 175 6.01 8.46 -3.48
C TYR A 175 4.55 8.92 -3.39
N VAL A 176 4.28 10.01 -2.66
CA VAL A 176 2.93 10.58 -2.59
C VAL A 176 2.43 11.00 -3.98
N THR A 177 3.22 11.74 -4.76
CA THR A 177 2.77 12.25 -6.06
C THR A 177 2.50 11.14 -7.07
N GLU A 178 3.27 10.05 -7.07
CA GLU A 178 3.16 8.99 -8.07
C GLU A 178 2.29 7.80 -7.63
N THR A 179 2.43 7.33 -6.39
CA THR A 179 1.72 6.15 -5.85
C THR A 179 0.31 6.51 -5.38
N PHE A 180 0.17 7.60 -4.62
CA PHE A 180 -1.11 8.01 -4.06
C PHE A 180 -1.87 8.93 -5.02
N ARG A 181 -1.21 9.94 -5.59
CA ARG A 181 -1.84 11.04 -6.33
C ARG A 181 -2.87 11.80 -5.46
N THR A 182 -3.52 12.81 -6.01
CA THR A 182 -4.59 13.54 -5.28
C THR A 182 -5.81 12.66 -5.03
N ASP A 183 -6.56 12.91 -3.96
CA ASP A 183 -7.89 12.33 -3.77
C ASP A 183 -8.94 12.97 -4.70
N ALA A 184 -8.68 14.15 -5.26
CA ALA A 184 -9.61 14.87 -6.15
C ALA A 184 -9.90 14.16 -7.49
N ILE A 185 -9.15 13.09 -7.83
CA ILE A 185 -9.43 12.22 -8.99
C ILE A 185 -10.20 10.95 -8.62
N LEU A 186 -10.56 10.76 -7.35
CA LEU A 186 -11.30 9.60 -6.85
C LEU A 186 -12.73 9.95 -6.45
N ASN A 187 -13.56 8.91 -6.38
CA ASN A 187 -14.78 8.96 -5.57
C ASN A 187 -14.39 8.97 -4.08
N PRO A 188 -15.00 9.81 -3.22
CA PRO A 188 -14.80 9.81 -1.77
C PRO A 188 -14.80 8.45 -1.07
N GLU A 189 -15.56 7.48 -1.58
CA GLU A 189 -15.58 6.11 -1.04
C GLU A 189 -14.27 5.32 -1.25
N TYR A 190 -13.36 5.82 -2.10
CA TYR A 190 -12.03 5.25 -2.36
C TYR A 190 -10.88 6.12 -1.84
N HIS A 191 -11.18 7.25 -1.16
CA HIS A 191 -10.15 8.03 -0.48
C HIS A 191 -9.35 7.14 0.47
N ARG A 192 -8.04 7.35 0.53
CA ARG A 192 -7.13 6.52 1.31
C ARG A 192 -6.86 7.19 2.66
N PHE A 193 -6.90 6.39 3.71
CA PHE A 193 -6.57 6.80 5.07
C PHE A 193 -5.32 6.06 5.53
N PHE A 194 -4.57 6.72 6.41
CA PHE A 194 -3.21 6.35 6.79
C PHE A 194 -3.14 6.18 8.30
N ARG A 195 -3.12 4.95 8.80
CA ARG A 195 -2.84 4.68 10.21
C ARG A 195 -1.32 4.69 10.41
N VAL A 196 -0.84 5.75 11.07
CA VAL A 196 0.56 6.05 11.35
C VAL A 196 0.93 5.52 12.74
N ILE A 197 1.85 4.56 12.81
CA ILE A 197 2.24 3.89 14.05
C ILE A 197 3.77 4.05 14.23
N PRO A 198 4.27 4.48 15.40
CA PRO A 198 5.70 4.41 15.70
C PRO A 198 6.20 2.97 15.55
N ALA A 199 7.30 2.74 14.83
CA ALA A 199 7.74 1.38 14.50
C ALA A 199 8.06 0.54 15.76
N SER A 200 8.49 1.18 16.86
CA SER A 200 8.67 0.53 18.15
C SER A 200 7.36 0.01 18.76
N LEU A 201 6.26 0.77 18.62
CA LEU A 201 4.94 0.36 19.08
C LEU A 201 4.39 -0.78 18.21
N PHE A 202 4.60 -0.71 16.89
CA PHE A 202 4.21 -1.79 15.97
C PHE A 202 4.87 -3.13 16.35
N LEU A 203 6.19 -3.12 16.60
CA LEU A 203 6.91 -4.33 17.01
C LEU A 203 6.46 -4.89 18.38
N GLN A 204 5.92 -4.05 19.26
CA GLN A 204 5.42 -4.46 20.57
C GLN A 204 4.00 -5.04 20.52
N THR A 205 3.15 -4.58 19.59
CA THR A 205 1.71 -4.86 19.64
C THR A 205 1.17 -5.65 18.44
N PHE A 206 1.89 -5.75 17.33
CA PHE A 206 1.40 -6.45 16.15
C PHE A 206 1.47 -7.98 16.28
N ALA A 207 0.37 -8.66 15.94
CA ALA A 207 0.27 -10.12 15.86
C ALA A 207 -0.56 -10.57 14.65
N SER A 208 -0.07 -11.60 13.94
CA SER A 208 -0.76 -12.22 12.81
C SER A 208 -0.50 -13.72 12.76
N ASP A 209 -1.53 -14.52 13.04
CA ASP A 209 -1.55 -15.97 12.77
C ASP A 209 -1.75 -16.32 11.27
N ARG A 210 -1.72 -15.32 10.38
CA ARG A 210 -1.92 -15.44 8.93
C ARG A 210 -3.26 -16.03 8.48
N ARG A 211 -4.27 -16.15 9.35
CA ARG A 211 -5.60 -16.72 9.01
C ARG A 211 -6.24 -16.08 7.78
N HIS A 212 -6.02 -14.78 7.61
CA HIS A 212 -6.60 -13.98 6.51
C HIS A 212 -6.11 -14.43 5.12
N MET A 213 -4.94 -15.09 5.04
CA MET A 213 -4.32 -15.62 3.82
C MET A 213 -4.60 -17.11 3.56
N LYS A 214 -5.44 -17.76 4.39
CA LYS A 214 -5.97 -19.10 4.13
C LYS A 214 -7.31 -19.03 3.40
N LYS A 215 -7.54 -19.98 2.50
CA LYS A 215 -8.83 -20.27 1.88
C LYS A 215 -9.73 -21.06 2.84
N PRO A 216 -11.04 -21.20 2.55
CA PRO A 216 -11.94 -22.04 3.35
C PRO A 216 -11.54 -23.53 3.44
N ASP A 217 -10.77 -24.03 2.47
CA ASP A 217 -10.21 -25.39 2.47
C ASP A 217 -8.92 -25.54 3.30
N GLY A 218 -8.48 -24.46 3.98
CA GLY A 218 -7.24 -24.40 4.76
C GLY A 218 -5.97 -24.19 3.94
N THR A 219 -6.03 -24.25 2.60
CA THR A 219 -4.87 -24.01 1.73
C THR A 219 -4.52 -22.53 1.64
N TRP A 220 -3.25 -22.23 1.39
CA TRP A 220 -2.77 -20.86 1.28
C TRP A 220 -3.18 -20.19 -0.04
N MET A 221 -3.52 -18.90 0.02
CA MET A 221 -3.75 -18.06 -1.17
C MET A 221 -2.44 -17.60 -1.84
N LYS A 222 -1.39 -17.41 -1.03
CA LYS A 222 0.01 -17.21 -1.43
C LYS A 222 0.91 -17.97 -0.44
N PRO A 223 2.07 -18.50 -0.86
CA PRO A 223 3.01 -19.14 0.07
C PRO A 223 3.31 -18.20 1.25
N PRO A 224 3.14 -18.66 2.51
CA PRO A 224 3.41 -17.83 3.68
C PRO A 224 4.92 -17.61 3.85
N PRO A 225 5.32 -16.59 4.62
CA PRO A 225 6.71 -16.46 5.03
C PRO A 225 7.21 -17.72 5.77
N PRO A 226 8.48 -18.13 5.59
CA PRO A 226 9.01 -19.40 6.09
C PRO A 226 9.30 -19.41 7.61
N TYR A 227 9.24 -18.25 8.26
CA TYR A 227 9.39 -18.10 9.71
C TYR A 227 8.04 -18.26 10.43
N PRO A 228 8.03 -18.59 11.75
CA PRO A 228 6.81 -18.66 12.56
C PRO A 228 5.95 -17.39 12.47
N CYS A 229 4.66 -17.51 12.76
CA CYS A 229 3.75 -16.36 12.83
C CYS A 229 4.24 -15.35 13.88
N ILE A 230 4.09 -14.05 13.58
CA ILE A 230 4.41 -12.98 14.53
C ILE A 230 3.30 -12.91 15.59
N GLN A 231 3.67 -12.94 16.86
CA GLN A 231 2.76 -12.99 18.01
C GLN A 231 3.32 -12.16 19.16
N THR A 232 2.44 -11.68 20.04
CA THR A 232 2.80 -11.02 21.31
C THR A 232 2.28 -11.86 22.49
N PRO A 233 2.74 -11.62 23.74
CA PRO A 233 2.14 -12.26 24.91
C PRO A 233 0.64 -12.00 25.06
N GLU A 234 0.16 -10.85 24.57
CA GLU A 234 -1.23 -10.38 24.67
C GLU A 234 -2.11 -10.87 23.51
N SER A 235 -1.55 -11.17 22.34
CA SER A 235 -2.31 -11.58 21.16
C SER A 235 -1.56 -12.49 20.19
N ALA A 236 -2.29 -13.48 19.67
CA ALA A 236 -1.89 -14.30 18.52
C ALA A 236 -2.34 -13.72 17.17
N HIS A 237 -3.30 -12.78 17.16
CA HIS A 237 -3.85 -12.17 15.96
C HIS A 237 -4.61 -10.87 16.29
N ASN A 238 -4.23 -9.75 15.70
CA ASN A 238 -4.95 -8.47 15.78
C ASN A 238 -4.83 -7.61 14.51
N LEU A 239 -4.49 -8.22 13.35
CA LEU A 239 -4.29 -7.51 12.09
C LEU A 239 -5.47 -6.61 11.68
N ASP A 240 -6.70 -7.05 11.93
CA ASP A 240 -7.90 -6.26 11.63
C ASP A 240 -7.92 -4.89 12.36
N ASP A 241 -7.32 -4.78 13.55
CA ASP A 241 -7.23 -3.53 14.31
C ASP A 241 -6.25 -2.53 13.66
N PHE A 242 -5.24 -3.02 12.95
CA PHE A 242 -4.28 -2.23 12.19
C PHE A 242 -4.83 -1.81 10.82
N ILE A 243 -5.60 -2.68 10.17
CA ILE A 243 -6.30 -2.38 8.91
C ILE A 243 -7.44 -1.38 9.14
N SER A 244 -8.13 -1.47 10.29
CA SER A 244 -9.23 -0.59 10.63
C SER A 244 -8.84 0.88 10.54
N MET A 245 -9.69 1.68 9.91
CA MET A 245 -9.59 3.15 9.85
C MET A 245 -10.63 3.81 10.78
N ASP A 246 -10.98 3.14 11.88
CA ASP A 246 -11.73 3.68 13.01
C ASP A 246 -10.76 4.17 14.10
N THR A 247 -10.90 5.42 14.53
CA THR A 247 -10.06 6.06 15.56
C THR A 247 -10.27 5.50 16.97
N SER A 248 -11.33 4.73 17.20
CA SER A 248 -11.57 4.02 18.47
C SER A 248 -10.93 2.63 18.54
N VAL A 249 -10.33 2.17 17.43
CA VAL A 249 -9.75 0.82 17.28
C VAL A 249 -8.23 0.90 17.10
N GLY A 250 -7.51 -0.08 17.64
CA GLY A 250 -6.08 -0.29 17.39
C GLY A 250 -5.16 0.79 17.99
N VAL A 251 -3.95 0.89 17.43
CA VAL A 251 -2.91 1.81 17.89
C VAL A 251 -2.47 2.79 16.80
N GLY A 252 -1.78 3.87 17.18
CA GLY A 252 -1.34 4.91 16.26
C GLY A 252 -2.43 5.92 15.94
N GLU A 253 -2.17 6.75 14.93
CA GLU A 253 -2.99 7.91 14.56
C GLU A 253 -3.48 7.75 13.12
N ILE A 254 -4.77 7.97 12.85
CA ILE A 254 -5.34 7.89 11.50
C ILE A 254 -5.38 9.29 10.87
N LEU A 255 -4.83 9.39 9.67
CA LEU A 255 -4.77 10.63 8.89
C LEU A 255 -5.48 10.48 7.54
N SER A 256 -6.08 11.56 7.06
CA SER A 256 -6.38 11.73 5.63
C SER A 256 -5.10 11.95 4.82
N LEU A 257 -5.17 11.83 3.48
CA LEU A 257 -4.04 12.17 2.60
C LEU A 257 -3.46 13.56 2.87
N LYS A 258 -4.32 14.55 3.14
CA LYS A 258 -3.88 15.93 3.39
C LYS A 258 -3.04 16.03 4.65
N GLU A 259 -3.53 15.46 5.76
CA GLU A 259 -2.84 15.50 7.05
C GLU A 259 -1.58 14.64 7.03
N PHE A 260 -1.62 13.49 6.34
CA PHE A 260 -0.46 12.63 6.13
C PHE A 260 0.66 13.34 5.38
N VAL A 261 0.33 14.11 4.32
CA VAL A 261 1.29 14.97 3.64
C VAL A 261 1.81 16.07 4.57
N GLN A 262 0.93 16.76 5.31
CA GLN A 262 1.34 17.82 6.25
C GLN A 262 2.28 17.31 7.36
N ARG A 263 2.13 16.06 7.81
CA ARG A 263 2.98 15.45 8.85
C ARG A 263 4.39 15.10 8.36
N PHE A 264 4.50 14.60 7.13
CA PHE A 264 5.73 13.99 6.61
C PHE A 264 6.46 14.85 5.55
N TYR A 265 5.84 15.92 5.07
CA TYR A 265 6.41 16.89 4.13
C TYR A 265 6.39 18.31 4.72
N ASN A 266 7.39 18.62 5.53
CA ASN A 266 7.70 19.99 5.92
C ASN A 266 8.55 20.66 4.83
N LYS A 267 8.30 21.95 4.60
CA LYS A 267 9.18 22.82 3.80
C LYS A 267 10.29 23.42 4.67
#